data_AF-A0A2I0F8V4-F1
#
_entry.id   AF-A0A2I0F8V4-F1
#
_cell.length_a   1.000
_cell.length_b   1.000
_cell.length_c   1.000
_cell.angle_alpha   90.00
_cell.angle_beta   90.00
_cell.angle_gamma   90.00
#
_symmetry.space_group_name_H-M   'P 1'
#
loop_
_entity.id
_entity.type
_entity.pdbx_description
1 polymer ?
#
loop_
_entity_poly.entity_id
_entity_poly.type
_entity_poly.pdbx_seq_one_letter_code
_entity_poly.pdbx_strand_id
1 'polypeptide(L)'
;MIKPNSTMNDVINELMFIAIAKPEKVSVSVRYIGHADALEITAVDKAYFNCAKTPNTLATHKLMDQTIYLDGLTAFKQVTSAYNELSNLIKSEVAA
;
A
#
# COMPACT_ATOMS: atom_id res chain seq x y z
N MET A 1 8.45 -9.40 -6.71
CA MET A 1 8.44 -9.04 -8.16
C MET A 1 7.36 -9.88 -8.82
N ILE A 2 6.29 -9.26 -9.33
CA ILE A 2 5.14 -9.99 -9.91
C ILE A 2 5.61 -10.83 -11.10
N LYS A 3 5.32 -12.13 -11.08
CA LYS A 3 5.67 -13.08 -12.16
C LYS A 3 4.74 -12.91 -13.37
N PRO A 4 5.16 -13.25 -14.60
CA PRO A 4 4.24 -13.40 -15.72
C PRO A 4 3.11 -14.38 -15.36
N ASN A 5 1.86 -14.07 -15.74
CA ASN A 5 0.65 -14.84 -15.39
C ASN A 5 0.34 -14.96 -13.88
N SER A 6 0.74 -13.97 -13.08
CA SER A 6 0.38 -13.94 -11.66
C SER A 6 -1.13 -13.89 -11.45
N THR A 7 -1.60 -14.59 -10.43
CA THR A 7 -2.98 -14.53 -9.95
C THR A 7 -3.19 -13.32 -9.04
N MET A 8 -4.44 -12.96 -8.77
CA MET A 8 -4.76 -11.91 -7.80
C MET A 8 -4.17 -12.22 -6.42
N ASN A 9 -4.23 -13.48 -5.98
CA ASN A 9 -3.64 -13.92 -4.72
C ASN A 9 -2.12 -13.74 -4.66
N ASP A 10 -1.41 -13.99 -5.77
CA ASP A 10 0.03 -13.76 -5.83
C ASP A 10 0.37 -12.28 -5.60
N VAL A 11 -0.39 -11.38 -6.21
CA VAL A 11 -0.18 -9.93 -6.05
C VAL A 11 -0.52 -9.46 -4.63
N ILE A 12 -1.60 -9.99 -4.04
CA ILE A 12 -1.98 -9.69 -2.64
C ILE A 12 -0.89 -10.14 -1.67
N ASN A 13 -0.35 -11.35 -1.86
CA ASN A 13 0.74 -11.86 -1.02
C ASN A 13 1.97 -10.95 -1.12
N GLU A 14 2.36 -10.56 -2.33
CA GLU A 14 3.48 -9.65 -2.54
C GLU A 14 3.24 -8.26 -1.93
N LEU A 15 2.01 -7.73 -2.01
CA LEU A 15 1.60 -6.49 -1.33
C LEU A 15 1.78 -6.58 0.18
N MET A 16 1.38 -7.70 0.80
CA MET A 16 1.59 -7.93 2.23
C MET A 16 3.08 -7.98 2.60
N PHE A 17 3.94 -8.55 1.75
CA PHE A 17 5.39 -8.54 1.97
C PHE A 17 6.00 -7.14 1.84
N ILE A 18 5.53 -6.35 0.87
CA ILE A 18 5.98 -4.96 0.69
C ILE A 18 5.68 -4.11 1.93
N ALA A 19 4.64 -4.43 2.70
CA ALA A 19 4.34 -3.70 3.93
C ALA A 19 5.49 -3.74 4.96
N ILE A 20 6.42 -4.69 4.82
CA ILE A 20 7.57 -4.89 5.70
C ILE A 20 8.87 -4.35 5.04
N ALA A 21 8.83 -3.84 3.80
CA ALA A 21 10.04 -3.66 3.00
C ALA A 21 10.95 -2.46 3.39
N LYS A 22 10.45 -1.45 4.11
CA LYS A 22 11.25 -0.31 4.61
C LYS A 22 10.63 0.31 5.88
N PRO A 23 10.54 -0.47 6.98
CA PRO A 23 9.79 -0.06 8.17
C PRO A 23 10.41 1.16 8.86
N GLU A 24 11.64 1.55 8.52
CA GLU A 24 12.34 2.72 9.03
C GLU A 24 11.92 4.05 8.37
N LYS A 25 11.42 4.02 7.13
CA LYS A 25 11.01 5.24 6.38
C LYS A 25 9.50 5.33 6.17
N VAL A 26 8.84 4.21 5.88
CA VAL A 26 7.42 4.19 5.52
C VAL A 26 6.69 3.18 6.40
N SER A 27 5.54 3.58 6.93
CA SER A 27 4.59 2.67 7.56
C SER A 27 3.51 2.31 6.56
N VAL A 28 3.43 1.03 6.22
CA VAL A 28 2.46 0.50 5.27
C VAL A 28 1.50 -0.42 6.01
N SER A 29 0.22 -0.29 5.72
CA SER A 29 -0.84 -1.20 6.17
C SER A 29 -1.56 -1.76 4.95
N VAL A 30 -1.68 -3.07 4.89
CA VAL A 30 -2.52 -3.78 3.91
C VAL A 30 -3.52 -4.60 4.71
N ARG A 31 -4.81 -4.30 4.55
CA ARG A 31 -5.90 -4.90 5.31
C ARG A 31 -6.96 -5.47 4.38
N TYR A 32 -7.36 -6.71 4.63
CA TYR A 32 -8.53 -7.31 3.99
C TYR A 32 -9.80 -7.00 4.79
N ILE A 33 -10.85 -6.58 4.10
CA ILE A 33 -12.17 -6.22 4.63
C ILE A 33 -13.16 -7.28 4.18
N GLY A 34 -13.36 -8.32 5.01
CA GLY A 34 -14.14 -9.50 4.64
C GLY A 34 -15.63 -9.26 4.33
N HIS A 35 -16.26 -8.22 4.90
CA HIS A 35 -17.68 -7.94 4.64
C HIS A 35 -17.93 -7.23 3.30
N ALA A 36 -16.91 -6.57 2.74
CA ALA A 36 -16.99 -5.84 1.47
C ALA A 36 -16.14 -6.50 0.38
N ASP A 37 -15.53 -7.66 0.68
CA ASP A 37 -14.52 -8.32 -0.12
C ASP A 37 -13.52 -7.32 -0.75
N ALA A 38 -12.90 -6.51 0.09
CA ALA A 38 -12.05 -5.40 -0.34
C ALA A 38 -10.67 -5.43 0.32
N LEU A 39 -9.67 -4.84 -0.36
CA LEU A 39 -8.36 -4.54 0.20
C LEU A 39 -8.22 -3.05 0.43
N GLU A 40 -7.83 -2.69 1.63
CA GLU A 40 -7.40 -1.35 1.97
C GLU A 40 -5.88 -1.31 2.08
N ILE A 41 -5.27 -0.35 1.41
CA ILE A 41 -3.83 -0.15 1.34
C ILE A 41 -3.57 1.29 1.75
N THR A 42 -2.85 1.47 2.85
CA THR A 42 -2.46 2.78 3.36
C THR A 42 -0.95 2.83 3.53
N ALA A 43 -0.32 3.89 3.07
CA ALA A 43 1.09 4.18 3.33
C ALA A 43 1.25 5.59 3.90
N VAL A 44 2.01 5.71 4.98
CA VAL A 44 2.29 6.97 5.67
C VAL A 44 3.78 7.07 5.92
N ASP A 45 4.35 8.25 5.69
CA ASP A 45 5.72 8.57 6.07
C ASP A 45 5.91 8.39 7.59
N LYS A 46 6.96 7.68 8.01
CA LYS A 46 7.22 7.41 9.42
C LYS A 46 7.49 8.68 10.24
N ALA A 47 7.92 9.78 9.61
CA ALA A 47 8.03 11.08 10.28
C ALA A 47 6.69 11.55 10.88
N TYR A 48 5.56 11.07 10.35
CA TYR A 48 4.25 11.23 10.98
C TYR A 48 4.29 10.89 12.46
N PHE A 49 4.89 9.77 12.87
CA PHE A 49 4.83 9.29 14.26
C PHE A 49 5.69 10.11 15.23
N ASN A 50 6.65 10.89 14.72
CA ASN A 50 7.60 11.64 15.53
C ASN A 50 7.34 13.16 15.53
N CYS A 51 6.38 13.65 14.76
CA CYS A 51 6.05 15.07 14.69
C CYS A 51 4.88 15.47 15.60
N ALA A 52 4.75 16.78 15.85
CA ALA A 52 3.60 17.35 16.54
C ALA A 52 2.30 17.08 15.76
N LYS A 53 1.28 16.57 16.46
CA LYS A 53 0.00 16.21 15.86
C LYS A 53 -0.93 17.41 15.79
N THR A 54 -1.30 17.78 14.58
CA THR A 54 -2.37 18.73 14.25
C THR A 54 -3.44 17.99 13.44
N PRO A 55 -4.65 18.54 13.27
CA PRO A 55 -5.69 17.92 12.44
C PRO A 55 -5.23 17.59 11.01
N ASN A 56 -4.27 18.34 10.46
CA ASN A 56 -3.79 18.17 9.09
C ASN A 56 -2.57 17.25 8.97
N THR A 57 -1.94 16.87 10.10
CA THR A 57 -0.68 16.12 10.09
C THR A 57 -0.80 14.77 9.38
N LEU A 58 -1.94 14.08 9.46
CA LEU A 58 -2.10 12.83 8.71
C LEU A 58 -2.14 13.10 7.21
N ALA A 59 -2.89 14.12 6.77
CA ALA A 59 -3.01 14.45 5.35
C ALA A 59 -1.67 14.84 4.72
N THR A 60 -0.78 15.50 5.46
CA THR A 60 0.55 15.89 4.97
C THR A 60 1.55 14.75 4.89
N HIS A 61 1.38 13.69 5.69
CA HIS A 61 2.29 12.54 5.69
C HIS A 61 1.69 11.29 4.99
N LYS A 62 0.44 11.37 4.54
CA LYS A 62 -0.23 10.29 3.82
C LYS A 62 0.35 10.20 2.41
N LEU A 63 0.97 9.06 2.09
CA LEU A 63 1.61 8.81 0.81
C LEU A 63 0.70 7.99 -0.12
N MET A 64 -0.11 7.09 0.45
CA MET A 64 -1.06 6.26 -0.29
C MET A 64 -2.27 5.95 0.59
N ASP A 65 -3.45 5.92 -0.01
CA ASP A 65 -4.70 5.56 0.64
C ASP A 65 -5.70 5.08 -0.42
N GLN A 66 -5.81 3.75 -0.56
CA GLN A 66 -6.60 3.11 -1.60
C GLN A 66 -7.46 2.00 -1.01
N THR A 67 -8.72 1.93 -1.44
CA THR A 67 -9.60 0.80 -1.21
C THR A 67 -9.94 0.15 -2.55
N ILE A 68 -9.73 -1.16 -2.66
CA ILE A 68 -9.92 -1.94 -3.88
C ILE A 68 -10.93 -3.04 -3.58
N TYR A 69 -12.09 -2.98 -4.23
CA TYR A 69 -13.10 -4.02 -4.16
C TYR A 69 -12.68 -5.18 -5.08
N LEU A 70 -12.67 -6.41 -4.54
CA LEU A 70 -12.13 -7.60 -5.21
C LEU A 70 -13.15 -8.28 -6.14
N ASP A 71 -14.43 -7.92 -6.01
CA ASP A 71 -15.53 -8.41 -6.84
C ASP A 71 -15.61 -7.71 -8.22
N GLY A 72 -14.88 -6.61 -8.40
CA GLY A 72 -14.89 -5.81 -9.62
C GLY A 72 -14.13 -6.47 -10.78
N LEU A 73 -14.63 -6.28 -12.01
CA LEU A 73 -13.95 -6.71 -13.25
C LEU A 73 -12.54 -6.09 -13.40
N THR A 74 -12.27 -4.97 -12.72
CA THR A 74 -10.97 -4.29 -12.74
C THR A 74 -10.09 -4.60 -11.53
N ALA A 75 -10.54 -5.45 -10.60
CA ALA A 75 -9.87 -5.70 -9.33
C ALA A 75 -8.40 -6.10 -9.53
N PHE A 76 -8.13 -7.07 -10.40
CA PHE A 76 -6.77 -7.51 -10.68
C PHE A 76 -5.85 -6.39 -11.18
N LYS A 77 -6.37 -5.52 -12.07
CA LYS A 77 -5.63 -4.36 -12.57
C LYS A 77 -5.37 -3.34 -11.47
N GLN A 78 -6.36 -3.11 -10.59
CA GLN A 78 -6.24 -2.17 -9.47
C GLN A 78 -5.23 -2.68 -8.43
N VAL A 79 -5.30 -3.95 -8.03
CA VAL A 79 -4.35 -4.58 -7.10
C VAL A 79 -2.93 -4.54 -7.66
N THR A 80 -2.76 -4.83 -8.96
CA THR A 80 -1.45 -4.71 -9.63
C THR A 80 -0.94 -3.27 -9.68
N SER A 81 -1.81 -2.30 -9.96
CA SER A 81 -1.46 -0.87 -9.95
C SER A 81 -0.99 -0.43 -8.57
N ALA A 82 -1.73 -0.80 -7.52
CA ALA A 82 -1.40 -0.48 -6.14
C ALA A 82 -0.05 -1.08 -5.73
N TYR A 83 0.22 -2.33 -6.12
CA TYR A 83 1.54 -2.94 -5.92
C TYR A 83 2.66 -2.14 -6.58
N ASN A 84 2.48 -1.70 -7.82
CA ASN A 84 3.51 -0.95 -8.55
C ASN A 84 3.74 0.43 -7.95
N GLU A 85 2.67 1.13 -7.60
CA GLU A 85 2.72 2.45 -6.96
C GLU A 85 3.46 2.37 -5.61
N LEU A 86 3.07 1.43 -4.75
CA LEU A 86 3.70 1.21 -3.45
C LEU A 86 5.16 0.76 -3.59
N SER A 87 5.46 -0.10 -4.57
CA SER A 87 6.84 -0.51 -4.89
C SER A 87 7.70 0.67 -5.30
N ASN A 88 7.16 1.57 -6.12
CA ASN A 88 7.87 2.76 -6.59
C ASN A 88 8.09 3.75 -5.45
N LEU A 89 7.07 3.99 -4.62
CA LEU A 89 7.15 4.83 -3.44
C LEU A 89 8.27 4.35 -2.50
N ILE A 90 8.28 3.06 -2.18
CA ILE A 90 9.31 2.50 -1.30
C ILE A 90 10.70 2.62 -1.93
N LYS A 91 10.84 2.38 -3.25
CA LYS A 91 12.12 2.49 -3.97
C LYS A 91 12.62 3.93 -4.09
N SER A 92 11.75 4.89 -4.36
CA SER A 92 12.12 6.30 -4.52
C SER A 92 12.52 6.93 -3.19
N GLU A 93 11.89 6.51 -2.09
CA GLU A 93 12.37 6.82 -0.73
C GLU A 93 13.71 6.16 -0.37
N VAL A 94 14.24 5.17 -1.13
CA VAL A 94 15.61 4.64 -0.95
C VAL A 94 16.67 5.58 -1.53
N ALA A 95 16.30 6.46 -2.47
CA ALA A 95 17.25 7.31 -3.20
C ALA A 95 17.52 8.68 -2.55
N ALA A 96 16.82 9.01 -1.45
CA ALA A 96 17.02 10.22 -0.66
C ALA A 96 17.70 9.93 0.69
#